data_AF-A0A261G504-F1
#
_entry.id   AF-A0A261G504-F1
#
_cell.length_a   1.000
_cell.length_b   1.000
_cell.length_c   1.000
_cell.angle_alpha   90.00
_cell.angle_beta   90.00
_cell.angle_gamma   90.00
#
_symmetry.space_group_name_H-M   'P 1'
#
loop_
_entity.id
_entity.type
_entity.pdbx_description
1 polymer ?
#
loop_
_entity_poly.entity_id
_entity_poly.type
_entity_poly.pdbx_seq_one_letter_code
_entity_poly.pdbx_strand_id
1 'polypeptide(L)'
;MNPRRGPLNAGEKVQFTDRKGKRITDQLVAGGSTQTEHGLILHDDVIGRTEGIVVTTVTAKREAQINQVHPERDANKPWKAVRAIGGWDYAVMRPRLADYVLSMPRGAQIMYPKDIAQVIQLGDIRQGLTVLESGAGSGAMSVNLLDAVGENGHLTTIELRPDFARVAEANATLYYGEKPTWWDLKTGDFDSVAATLPEHAYDRIMLDMLDPWNRLEQAYRVIAPGGVLICYITTTTQMSRLVEALRDAGCWTEPDIQETLERSWKAQGLAVRPDHQMIGHTGFLVVSRAMAEGFTALKKRDRVTKDTTTDIDSLTDDERAAQLEDLELRDISDRKLRKVLRDLDAQVAQLG
;
A
#
# COMPACT_ATOMS: atom_id res chain seq x y z
N MET A 1 17.14 7.45 -8.10
CA MET A 1 17.74 6.19 -8.58
C MET A 1 17.61 6.10 -10.11
N ASN A 2 18.68 5.71 -10.81
CA ASN A 2 18.61 5.52 -12.26
C ASN A 2 17.69 4.35 -12.61
N PRO A 3 16.86 4.44 -13.66
CA PRO A 3 16.04 3.32 -14.11
C PRO A 3 16.95 2.13 -14.45
N ARG A 4 16.71 0.98 -13.81
CA ARG A 4 17.45 -0.26 -14.08
C ARG A 4 17.22 -0.68 -15.53
N ARG A 5 18.24 -0.47 -16.37
CA ARG A 5 18.25 -0.83 -17.78
C ARG A 5 19.47 -1.70 -18.07
N GLY A 6 19.38 -2.47 -19.15
CA GLY A 6 20.46 -3.33 -19.60
C GLY A 6 20.34 -4.77 -19.09
N PRO A 7 21.41 -5.57 -19.23
CA PRO A 7 21.44 -6.98 -18.87
C PRO A 7 20.98 -7.24 -17.43
N LEU A 8 20.36 -8.39 -17.22
CA LEU A 8 19.98 -8.91 -15.91
C LEU A 8 21.23 -9.39 -15.17
N ASN A 9 21.42 -8.93 -13.94
CA ASN A 9 22.59 -9.29 -13.14
C ASN A 9 22.24 -10.24 -12.00
N ALA A 10 23.24 -10.98 -11.52
CA ALA A 10 23.12 -11.71 -10.26
C ALA A 10 22.77 -10.73 -9.13
N GLY A 11 21.93 -11.17 -8.19
CA GLY A 11 21.38 -10.36 -7.11
C GLY A 11 20.07 -9.65 -7.46
N GLU A 12 19.74 -9.46 -8.75
CA GLU A 12 18.47 -8.84 -9.14
C GLU A 12 17.28 -9.76 -8.89
N LYS A 13 16.15 -9.17 -8.49
CA LYS A 13 14.85 -9.83 -8.50
C LYS A 13 14.29 -9.84 -9.92
N VAL A 14 13.84 -11.00 -10.39
CA VAL A 14 13.17 -11.17 -11.68
C VAL A 14 11.85 -11.88 -11.51
N GLN A 15 10.94 -11.64 -12.44
CA GLN A 15 9.66 -12.32 -12.53
C GLN A 15 9.65 -13.25 -13.75
N PHE A 16 9.38 -14.53 -13.49
CA PHE A 16 9.12 -15.56 -14.47
C PHE A 16 7.61 -15.71 -14.67
N THR A 17 7.13 -15.50 -15.89
CA THR A 17 5.71 -15.66 -16.23
C THR A 17 5.52 -16.76 -17.26
N ASP A 18 4.70 -17.75 -16.92
CA ASP A 18 4.45 -18.89 -17.78
C ASP A 18 3.33 -18.62 -18.82
N ARG A 19 3.11 -19.56 -19.74
CA ARG A 19 2.06 -19.44 -20.77
C ARG A 19 0.63 -19.42 -20.23
N LYS A 20 0.41 -19.80 -18.96
CA LYS A 20 -0.88 -19.72 -18.25
C LYS A 20 -1.03 -18.43 -17.45
N GLY A 21 -0.02 -17.55 -17.46
CA GLY A 21 0.02 -16.31 -16.71
C GLY A 21 0.44 -16.49 -15.24
N LYS A 22 0.91 -17.68 -14.83
CA LYS A 22 1.43 -17.91 -13.49
C LYS A 22 2.77 -17.19 -13.35
N ARG A 23 2.89 -16.39 -12.29
CA ARG A 23 4.07 -15.58 -12.01
C ARG A 23 4.85 -16.16 -10.83
N ILE A 24 6.17 -16.20 -10.96
CA ILE A 24 7.11 -16.54 -9.88
C ILE A 24 8.13 -15.42 -9.83
N THR A 25 8.30 -14.78 -8.68
CA THR A 25 9.35 -13.80 -8.47
C THR A 25 10.47 -14.44 -7.67
N ASP A 26 11.70 -14.40 -8.19
CA ASP A 26 12.87 -14.98 -7.52
C ASP A 26 14.10 -14.09 -7.68
N GLN A 27 15.12 -14.33 -6.86
CA GLN A 27 16.41 -13.63 -6.97
C GLN A 27 17.38 -14.43 -7.82
N LEU A 28 18.01 -13.78 -8.79
CA LEU A 28 19.08 -14.39 -9.58
C LEU A 28 20.31 -14.62 -8.72
N VAL A 29 20.85 -15.83 -8.77
CA VAL A 29 22.04 -16.26 -8.05
C VAL A 29 22.88 -17.06 -9.05
N ALA A 30 24.13 -16.68 -9.25
CA ALA A 30 25.04 -17.39 -10.17
C ALA A 30 25.18 -18.88 -9.75
N GLY A 31 25.06 -19.79 -10.71
CA GLY A 31 25.00 -21.24 -10.47
C GLY A 31 23.73 -21.72 -9.76
N GLY A 32 22.78 -20.83 -9.49
CA GLY A 32 21.51 -21.13 -8.84
C GLY A 32 20.39 -21.51 -9.81
N SER A 33 19.23 -21.84 -9.25
CA SER A 33 18.03 -22.16 -10.04
C SER A 33 16.74 -21.86 -9.30
N THR A 34 15.69 -21.48 -10.03
CA THR A 34 14.32 -21.39 -9.51
C THR A 34 13.58 -22.70 -9.78
N GLN A 35 13.01 -23.28 -8.73
CA GLN A 35 12.16 -24.46 -8.88
C GLN A 35 10.74 -24.08 -9.30
N THR A 36 10.22 -24.78 -10.31
CA THR A 36 8.85 -24.62 -10.79
C THR A 36 8.13 -25.96 -10.78
N GLU A 37 6.80 -25.94 -10.97
CA GLU A 37 6.01 -27.16 -11.22
C GLU A 37 6.39 -27.82 -12.55
N HIS A 38 7.10 -27.09 -13.42
CA HIS A 38 7.44 -27.51 -14.77
C HIS A 38 8.95 -27.71 -15.00
N GLY A 39 9.74 -27.92 -13.94
CA GLY A 39 11.19 -28.14 -13.99
C GLY A 39 11.96 -27.00 -13.32
N LEU A 40 13.26 -26.89 -13.64
CA LEU A 40 14.13 -25.85 -13.08
C LEU A 40 14.40 -24.77 -14.13
N ILE A 41 14.39 -23.51 -13.71
CA ILE A 41 14.95 -22.40 -14.49
C ILE A 41 16.36 -22.17 -13.97
N LEU A 42 17.39 -22.35 -14.81
CA LEU A 42 18.77 -22.09 -14.42
C LEU A 42 19.03 -20.58 -14.49
N HIS A 43 19.61 -20.01 -13.43
CA HIS A 43 19.84 -18.56 -13.37
C HIS A 43 20.92 -18.12 -14.36
N ASP A 44 21.89 -18.96 -14.66
CA ASP A 44 22.95 -18.66 -15.62
C ASP A 44 22.42 -18.52 -17.06
N ASP A 45 21.25 -19.10 -17.37
CA ASP A 45 20.56 -18.92 -18.65
C ASP A 45 19.83 -17.56 -18.76
N VAL A 46 19.78 -16.82 -17.65
CA VAL A 46 19.10 -15.52 -17.50
C VAL A 46 20.11 -14.39 -17.31
N ILE A 47 21.11 -14.61 -16.45
CA ILE A 47 22.15 -13.62 -16.11
C ILE A 47 22.92 -13.23 -17.38
N GLY A 48 23.16 -11.93 -17.56
CA GLY A 48 23.83 -11.36 -18.72
C GLY A 48 22.92 -11.15 -19.94
N ARG A 49 21.66 -11.63 -19.91
CA ARG A 49 20.69 -11.40 -20.98
C ARG A 49 19.81 -10.18 -20.69
N THR A 50 19.20 -9.61 -21.72
CA THR A 50 18.18 -8.55 -21.55
C THR A 50 16.90 -9.11 -20.91
N GLU A 51 16.11 -8.26 -20.25
CA GLU A 51 14.73 -8.60 -19.91
C GLU A 51 13.84 -8.69 -21.17
N GLY A 52 12.69 -9.34 -21.06
CA GLY A 52 11.79 -9.64 -22.19
C GLY A 52 12.12 -10.91 -22.95
N ILE A 53 13.09 -11.70 -22.48
CA ILE A 53 13.47 -12.99 -23.07
C ILE A 53 12.53 -14.11 -22.62
N VAL A 54 12.60 -15.22 -23.35
CA VAL A 54 12.01 -16.50 -22.93
C VAL A 54 13.14 -17.46 -22.54
N VAL A 55 12.92 -18.17 -21.45
CA VAL A 55 13.77 -19.28 -20.99
C VAL A 55 12.94 -20.54 -20.85
N THR A 56 13.56 -21.68 -21.10
CA THR A 56 12.90 -22.98 -21.08
C THR A 56 13.41 -23.77 -19.89
N THR A 57 12.51 -24.38 -19.12
CA THR A 57 12.91 -25.18 -17.96
C THR A 57 13.68 -26.43 -18.38
N VAL A 58 14.66 -26.80 -17.56
CA VAL A 58 15.36 -28.09 -17.68
C VAL A 58 14.75 -29.11 -16.72
N THR A 59 14.88 -30.38 -17.07
CA THR A 59 14.48 -31.46 -16.16
C THR A 59 15.46 -31.53 -15.00
N ALA A 60 14.94 -31.50 -13.77
CA ALA A 60 15.75 -31.83 -12.60
C ALA A 60 16.27 -33.27 -12.76
N LYS A 61 17.59 -33.44 -12.96
CA LYS A 61 18.20 -34.78 -12.94
C LYS A 61 17.85 -35.43 -11.60
N ARG A 62 17.42 -36.69 -11.62
CA ARG A 62 17.00 -37.46 -10.43
C ARG A 62 18.04 -37.43 -9.30
N GLU A 63 19.32 -37.37 -9.67
CA GLU A 63 20.49 -37.26 -8.77
C GLU A 63 20.55 -35.93 -8.01
N ALA A 64 20.04 -34.83 -8.58
CA ALA A 64 19.96 -33.52 -7.92
C ALA A 64 18.77 -33.39 -6.95
N GLN A 65 17.85 -34.37 -6.95
CA GLN A 65 16.71 -34.43 -6.02
C GLN A 65 17.01 -35.24 -4.75
N ILE A 66 18.22 -35.78 -4.62
CA ILE A 66 18.69 -36.53 -3.46
C ILE A 66 19.55 -35.58 -2.64
N ASN A 67 19.19 -35.38 -1.36
CA ASN A 67 20.07 -34.66 -0.46
C ASN A 67 21.40 -35.43 -0.32
N GLN A 68 22.48 -34.90 -0.90
CA GLN A 68 23.79 -35.56 -0.91
C GLN A 68 24.40 -35.70 0.49
N VAL A 69 23.94 -34.88 1.45
CA VAL A 69 24.44 -34.86 2.84
C VAL A 69 23.63 -35.78 3.75
N HIS A 70 22.33 -35.95 3.48
CA HIS A 70 21.40 -36.79 4.27
C HIS A 70 20.46 -37.62 3.38
N PRO A 71 21.00 -38.61 2.63
CA PRO A 71 20.22 -39.43 1.69
C PRO A 71 19.12 -40.28 2.36
N GLU A 72 19.27 -40.63 3.64
CA GLU A 72 18.30 -41.38 4.44
C GLU A 72 16.96 -40.65 4.64
N ARG A 73 16.95 -39.32 4.56
CA ARG A 73 15.73 -38.49 4.68
C ARG A 73 14.85 -38.55 3.43
N ASP A 74 15.40 -39.04 2.33
CA ASP A 74 14.71 -39.16 1.03
C ASP A 74 14.32 -40.62 0.69
N ALA A 75 14.79 -41.60 1.46
CA ALA A 75 14.57 -43.04 1.20
C ALA A 75 13.09 -43.48 1.22
N ASN A 76 12.22 -42.78 1.96
CA ASN A 76 10.83 -43.17 2.19
C ASN A 76 9.78 -42.32 1.47
N LYS A 77 10.12 -41.62 0.37
CA LYS A 77 9.17 -40.73 -0.35
C LYS A 77 8.73 -41.33 -1.70
N PRO A 78 7.70 -42.21 -1.74
CA PRO A 78 7.28 -42.95 -2.93
C PRO A 78 6.65 -42.08 -4.04
N TRP A 79 6.35 -40.81 -3.80
CA TRP A 79 5.78 -39.89 -4.80
C TRP A 79 6.83 -39.17 -5.68
N LYS A 80 8.14 -39.42 -5.49
CA LYS A 80 9.21 -38.87 -6.36
C LYS A 80 9.39 -39.63 -7.70
N ALA A 81 8.42 -40.47 -8.10
CA ALA A 81 8.30 -40.94 -9.49
C ALA A 81 7.66 -39.84 -10.36
N VAL A 82 8.29 -38.66 -10.41
CA VAL A 82 7.82 -37.55 -11.22
C VAL A 82 8.36 -37.75 -12.64
N ARG A 83 7.49 -37.63 -13.65
CA ARG A 83 7.89 -37.59 -15.07
C ARG A 83 9.10 -36.65 -15.24
N ALA A 84 9.92 -36.84 -16.27
CA ALA A 84 10.88 -35.80 -16.66
C ALA A 84 10.10 -34.53 -17.03
N ILE A 85 9.93 -33.62 -16.07
CA ILE A 85 9.21 -32.36 -16.26
C ILE A 85 10.26 -31.30 -16.58
N GLY A 86 10.21 -30.78 -17.81
CA GLY A 86 11.08 -29.77 -18.40
C GLY A 86 10.52 -29.39 -19.77
N GLY A 87 11.13 -28.41 -20.45
CA GLY A 87 10.65 -27.95 -21.77
C GLY A 87 9.51 -26.91 -21.69
N TRP A 88 9.29 -26.29 -20.53
CA TRP A 88 8.24 -25.28 -20.36
C TRP A 88 8.83 -23.87 -20.41
N ASP A 89 8.18 -23.00 -21.15
CA ASP A 89 8.66 -21.64 -21.39
C ASP A 89 8.14 -20.65 -20.35
N TYR A 90 9.05 -19.79 -19.92
CA TYR A 90 8.79 -18.66 -19.04
C TYR A 90 9.35 -17.38 -19.67
N ALA A 91 8.52 -16.33 -19.73
CA ALA A 91 8.97 -14.98 -20.02
C ALA A 91 9.66 -14.39 -18.77
N VAL A 92 10.79 -13.72 -18.96
CA VAL A 92 11.59 -13.12 -17.88
C VAL A 92 11.49 -11.61 -17.95
N MET A 93 11.04 -10.97 -16.87
CA MET A 93 10.93 -9.52 -16.75
C MET A 93 11.48 -9.04 -15.41
N ARG A 94 11.91 -7.78 -15.30
CA ARG A 94 12.05 -7.15 -13.97
C ARG A 94 10.65 -6.98 -13.36
N PRO A 95 10.45 -7.28 -12.07
CA PRO A 95 9.15 -7.11 -11.43
C PRO A 95 8.82 -5.61 -11.36
N ARG A 96 7.55 -5.24 -11.64
CA ARG A 96 7.07 -3.91 -11.26
C ARG A 96 7.04 -3.82 -9.74
N LEU A 97 7.06 -2.62 -9.18
CA LEU A 97 6.99 -2.43 -7.73
C LEU A 97 5.76 -3.13 -7.11
N ALA A 98 4.60 -3.02 -7.76
CA ALA A 98 3.39 -3.73 -7.35
C ALA A 98 3.57 -5.28 -7.34
N ASP A 99 4.30 -5.83 -8.32
CA ASP A 99 4.58 -7.28 -8.36
C ASP A 99 5.56 -7.69 -7.25
N TYR A 100 6.56 -6.85 -6.97
CA TYR A 100 7.52 -7.07 -5.89
C TYR A 100 6.81 -7.09 -4.52
N VAL A 101 6.00 -6.08 -4.23
CA VAL A 101 5.22 -5.99 -2.98
C VAL A 101 4.38 -7.23 -2.74
N LEU A 102 3.76 -7.78 -3.78
CA LEU A 102 2.93 -8.99 -3.67
C LEU A 102 3.74 -10.28 -3.53
N SER A 103 5.03 -10.30 -3.83
CA SER A 103 5.84 -11.52 -3.83
C SER A 103 7.01 -11.50 -2.84
N MET A 104 7.28 -10.37 -2.21
CA MET A 104 8.36 -10.25 -1.23
C MET A 104 8.08 -11.12 0.02
N PRO A 105 9.13 -11.59 0.72
CA PRO A 105 9.00 -12.26 2.01
C PRO A 105 8.17 -11.44 3.00
N ARG A 106 7.23 -12.07 3.70
CA ARG A 106 6.30 -11.39 4.61
C ARG A 106 6.49 -11.86 6.05
N GLY A 107 6.71 -10.91 6.96
CA GLY A 107 6.63 -11.13 8.41
C GLY A 107 5.27 -10.72 8.98
N ALA A 108 4.61 -9.76 8.32
CA ALA A 108 3.31 -9.21 8.68
C ALA A 108 2.40 -9.10 7.45
N GLN A 109 1.10 -8.88 7.71
CA GLN A 109 0.16 -8.52 6.66
C GLN A 109 0.62 -7.22 5.97
N ILE A 110 0.43 -7.15 4.65
CA ILE A 110 0.82 -5.99 3.85
C ILE A 110 -0.40 -5.18 3.43
N MET A 111 -0.21 -3.87 3.27
CA MET A 111 -1.09 -3.06 2.46
C MET A 111 -0.98 -3.46 0.99
N TYR A 112 -2.11 -3.56 0.30
CA TYR A 112 -2.12 -3.94 -1.11
C TYR A 112 -1.72 -2.75 -2.01
N PRO A 113 -1.13 -2.99 -3.19
CA PRO A 113 -0.71 -1.92 -4.11
C PRO A 113 -1.82 -0.89 -4.43
N LYS A 114 -3.07 -1.34 -4.54
CA LYS A 114 -4.23 -0.45 -4.79
C LYS A 114 -4.39 0.61 -3.69
N ASP A 115 -4.16 0.24 -2.43
CA ASP A 115 -4.35 1.13 -1.27
C ASP A 115 -3.08 1.98 -1.07
N ILE A 116 -1.90 1.40 -1.27
CA ILE A 116 -0.62 2.15 -1.26
C ILE A 116 -0.65 3.29 -2.28
N ALA A 117 -1.19 3.04 -3.48
CA ALA A 117 -1.35 4.09 -4.49
C ALA A 117 -2.26 5.23 -4.01
N GLN A 118 -3.34 4.91 -3.30
CA GLN A 118 -4.20 5.92 -2.68
C GLN A 118 -3.47 6.69 -1.58
N VAL A 119 -2.68 6.03 -0.73
CA VAL A 119 -1.89 6.72 0.31
C VAL A 119 -0.94 7.75 -0.31
N ILE A 120 -0.21 7.39 -1.37
CA ILE A 120 0.69 8.32 -2.08
C ILE A 120 -0.10 9.49 -2.66
N GLN A 121 -1.22 9.21 -3.33
CA GLN A 121 -2.03 10.22 -4.01
C GLN A 121 -2.71 11.18 -3.04
N LEU A 122 -3.41 10.66 -2.05
CA LEU A 122 -4.15 11.42 -1.04
C LEU A 122 -3.20 12.16 -0.10
N GLY A 123 -2.04 11.57 0.15
CA GLY A 123 -0.98 12.19 0.90
C GLY A 123 -0.20 13.24 0.13
N ASP A 124 -0.42 13.44 -1.17
CA ASP A 124 0.45 14.29 -2.00
C ASP A 124 1.93 13.98 -1.70
N ILE A 125 2.28 12.69 -1.63
CA ILE A 125 3.63 12.23 -1.30
C ILE A 125 4.44 12.25 -2.60
N ARG A 126 5.50 13.05 -2.60
CA ARG A 126 6.30 13.32 -3.79
C ARG A 126 7.74 13.65 -3.42
N GLN A 127 8.56 13.80 -4.46
CA GLN A 127 9.99 13.99 -4.31
C GLN A 127 10.33 15.17 -3.42
N GLY A 128 11.28 14.97 -2.50
CA GLY A 128 11.81 16.00 -1.60
C GLY A 128 11.07 16.16 -0.28
N LEU A 129 9.96 15.45 -0.05
CA LEU A 129 9.24 15.52 1.22
C LEU A 129 9.92 14.68 2.32
N THR A 130 9.72 15.09 3.56
CA THR A 130 10.09 14.35 4.77
C THR A 130 8.86 13.65 5.33
N VAL A 131 8.85 12.31 5.30
CA VAL A 131 7.69 11.47 5.63
C VAL A 131 7.99 10.62 6.85
N LEU A 132 7.04 10.55 7.78
CA LEU A 132 7.07 9.62 8.90
C LEU A 132 6.11 8.46 8.61
N GLU A 133 6.60 7.25 8.71
CA GLU A 133 5.81 6.03 8.68
C GLU A 133 5.88 5.36 10.06
N SER A 134 4.77 4.76 10.51
CA SER A 134 4.81 3.83 11.64
C SER A 134 3.98 2.59 11.36
N GLY A 135 4.60 1.43 11.63
CA GLY A 135 4.17 0.12 11.15
C GLY A 135 4.88 -0.28 9.87
N ALA A 136 6.18 -0.59 9.96
CA ALA A 136 6.95 -1.03 8.79
C ALA A 136 6.45 -2.39 8.27
N GLY A 137 6.14 -3.30 9.21
CA GLY A 137 5.69 -4.64 8.90
C GLY A 137 6.68 -5.38 7.97
N SER A 138 6.23 -5.68 6.75
CA SER A 138 7.09 -6.33 5.74
C SER A 138 7.80 -5.32 4.79
N GLY A 139 7.63 -4.02 4.98
CA GLY A 139 8.23 -2.95 4.17
C GLY A 139 7.47 -2.60 2.89
N ALA A 140 6.21 -3.02 2.75
CA ALA A 140 5.42 -2.81 1.53
C ALA A 140 5.21 -1.31 1.27
N MET A 141 4.72 -0.61 2.29
CA MET A 141 4.51 0.83 2.24
C MET A 141 5.86 1.56 2.23
N SER A 142 6.82 1.17 3.07
CA SER A 142 8.16 1.76 3.13
C SER A 142 8.86 1.83 1.76
N VAL A 143 8.89 0.73 0.99
CA VAL A 143 9.53 0.72 -0.34
C VAL A 143 8.87 1.71 -1.30
N ASN A 144 7.54 1.85 -1.24
CA ASN A 144 6.79 2.79 -2.07
C ASN A 144 6.97 4.24 -1.62
N LEU A 145 7.04 4.49 -0.32
CA LEU A 145 7.36 5.82 0.23
C LEU A 145 8.77 6.26 -0.18
N LEU A 146 9.75 5.36 -0.09
CA LEU A 146 11.13 5.63 -0.51
C LEU A 146 11.23 6.01 -1.99
N ASP A 147 10.43 5.37 -2.85
CA ASP A 147 10.38 5.69 -4.28
C ASP A 147 9.73 7.07 -4.50
N ALA A 148 8.63 7.35 -3.80
CA ALA A 148 7.89 8.60 -3.92
C ALA A 148 8.67 9.82 -3.42
N VAL A 149 9.34 9.74 -2.27
CA VAL A 149 10.12 10.85 -1.70
C VAL A 149 11.46 11.05 -2.42
N GLY A 150 12.02 9.98 -2.99
CA GLY A 150 13.30 9.97 -3.68
C GLY A 150 14.50 10.36 -2.81
N GLU A 151 15.68 10.33 -3.42
CA GLU A 151 16.98 10.60 -2.76
C GLU A 151 17.12 12.01 -2.15
N ASN A 152 16.32 12.97 -2.63
CA ASN A 152 16.30 14.34 -2.10
C ASN A 152 15.28 14.55 -0.97
N GLY A 153 14.44 13.54 -0.69
CA GLY A 153 13.52 13.54 0.44
C GLY A 153 14.07 12.72 1.60
N HIS A 154 13.20 12.38 2.53
CA HIS A 154 13.57 11.53 3.67
C HIS A 154 12.38 10.71 4.14
N LEU A 155 12.61 9.43 4.45
CA LEU A 155 11.65 8.58 5.14
C LEU A 155 12.21 8.24 6.52
N THR A 156 11.44 8.51 7.57
CA THR A 156 11.64 7.90 8.88
C THR A 156 10.56 6.85 9.09
N THR A 157 10.95 5.62 9.40
CA THR A 157 10.00 4.55 9.72
C THR A 157 10.19 4.14 11.18
N ILE A 158 9.10 4.06 11.95
CA ILE A 158 9.11 3.52 13.31
C ILE A 158 8.44 2.15 13.31
N GLU A 159 9.14 1.15 13.84
CA GLU A 159 8.62 -0.21 13.96
C GLU A 159 8.82 -0.73 15.38
N LEU A 160 7.74 -1.20 16.00
CA LEU A 160 7.77 -1.69 17.38
C LEU A 160 8.58 -2.98 17.50
N ARG A 161 8.49 -3.87 16.51
CA ARG A 161 9.05 -5.23 16.57
C ARG A 161 10.40 -5.29 15.83
N PRO A 162 11.52 -5.58 16.52
CA PRO A 162 12.84 -5.64 15.89
C PRO A 162 12.92 -6.63 14.71
N ASP A 163 12.23 -7.77 14.80
CA ASP A 163 12.20 -8.76 13.71
C ASP A 163 11.52 -8.20 12.45
N PHE A 164 10.46 -7.42 12.61
CA PHE A 164 9.76 -6.79 11.49
C PHE A 164 10.57 -5.64 10.90
N ALA A 165 11.25 -4.86 11.75
CA ALA A 165 12.19 -3.85 11.28
C ALA A 165 13.28 -4.48 10.39
N ARG A 166 13.85 -5.61 10.83
CA ARG A 166 14.83 -6.36 10.03
C ARG A 166 14.27 -6.88 8.71
N VAL A 167 13.02 -7.37 8.70
CA VAL A 167 12.36 -7.84 7.47
C VAL A 167 12.12 -6.68 6.49
N ALA A 168 11.60 -5.56 6.97
CA ALA A 168 11.39 -4.37 6.16
C ALA A 168 12.71 -3.85 5.57
N GLU A 169 13.77 -3.77 6.38
CA GLU A 169 15.10 -3.34 5.93
C GLU A 169 15.67 -4.26 4.87
N ALA A 170 15.58 -5.58 5.09
CA ALA A 170 16.06 -6.57 4.13
C ALA A 170 15.28 -6.49 2.81
N ASN A 171 13.95 -6.36 2.87
CA ASN A 171 13.12 -6.25 1.66
C ASN A 171 13.40 -4.96 0.88
N ALA A 172 13.58 -3.82 1.56
CA ALA A 172 13.98 -2.59 0.88
C ALA A 172 15.38 -2.70 0.28
N THR A 173 16.34 -3.23 1.03
CA THR A 173 17.73 -3.45 0.57
C THR A 173 17.77 -4.37 -0.66
N LEU A 174 16.99 -5.45 -0.66
CA LEU A 174 16.88 -6.36 -1.81
C LEU A 174 16.23 -5.68 -3.01
N TYR A 175 15.23 -4.84 -2.79
CA TYR A 175 14.58 -4.11 -3.87
C TYR A 175 15.53 -3.09 -4.50
N TYR A 176 16.18 -2.26 -3.69
CA TYR A 176 17.06 -1.18 -4.12
C TYR A 176 18.48 -1.66 -4.48
N GLY A 177 18.87 -2.87 -4.09
CA GLY A 177 20.20 -3.45 -4.30
C GLY A 177 21.22 -3.02 -3.25
N GLU A 178 20.90 -1.98 -2.49
CA GLU A 178 21.64 -1.47 -1.34
C GLU A 178 20.66 -0.88 -0.33
N LYS A 179 21.11 -0.64 0.91
CA LYS A 179 20.28 0.02 1.92
C LYS A 179 20.09 1.48 1.49
N PRO A 180 18.85 1.95 1.27
CA PRO A 180 18.58 3.34 0.88
C PRO A 180 19.14 4.31 1.92
N THR A 181 19.90 5.31 1.47
CA THR A 181 20.56 6.29 2.34
C THR A 181 19.61 7.38 2.86
N TRP A 182 18.48 7.60 2.16
CA TRP A 182 17.44 8.55 2.54
C TRP A 182 16.37 7.92 3.45
N TRP A 183 16.73 6.85 4.16
CA TRP A 183 15.85 6.12 5.06
C TRP A 183 16.44 5.95 6.45
N ASP A 184 15.67 6.30 7.47
CA ASP A 184 15.98 6.05 8.88
C ASP A 184 14.92 5.13 9.49
N LEU A 185 15.28 3.86 9.70
CA LEU A 185 14.43 2.86 10.35
C LEU A 185 14.76 2.78 11.84
N LYS A 186 13.81 3.19 12.68
CA LYS A 186 13.92 3.21 14.13
C LYS A 186 13.08 2.10 14.75
N THR A 187 13.68 1.33 15.64
CA THR A 187 12.98 0.28 16.38
C THR A 187 12.53 0.80 17.73
N GLY A 188 11.24 0.71 18.04
CA GLY A 188 10.68 1.11 19.33
C GLY A 188 9.21 1.46 19.28
N ASP A 189 8.67 1.77 20.45
CA ASP A 189 7.32 2.32 20.60
C ASP A 189 7.19 3.68 19.91
N PHE A 190 6.06 3.93 19.25
CA PHE A 190 5.85 5.14 18.46
C PHE A 190 5.98 6.40 19.32
N ASP A 191 5.30 6.49 20.45
CA ASP A 191 5.30 7.73 21.24
C ASP A 191 6.68 8.00 21.82
N SER A 192 7.35 6.95 22.29
CA SER A 192 8.70 7.02 22.85
C SER A 192 9.73 7.49 21.81
N VAL A 193 9.69 6.93 20.59
CA VAL A 193 10.60 7.31 19.51
C VAL A 193 10.22 8.68 18.95
N ALA A 194 8.93 8.92 18.71
CA ALA A 194 8.43 10.16 18.17
C ALA A 194 8.80 11.34 19.07
N ALA A 195 8.75 11.20 20.40
CA ALA A 195 9.16 12.23 21.36
C ALA A 195 10.62 12.71 21.18
N THR A 196 11.49 11.89 20.59
CA THR A 196 12.89 12.27 20.31
C THR A 196 13.06 13.05 18.99
N LEU A 197 12.03 13.08 18.15
CA LEU A 197 12.07 13.75 16.85
C LEU A 197 11.80 15.26 17.00
N PRO A 198 12.36 16.11 16.13
CA PRO A 198 12.11 17.54 16.18
C PRO A 198 10.63 17.87 15.90
N GLU A 199 10.15 18.95 16.51
CA GLU A 199 8.81 19.47 16.24
C GLU A 199 8.70 19.94 14.78
N HIS A 200 7.53 19.73 14.17
CA HIS A 200 7.24 20.17 12.81
C HIS A 200 8.24 19.70 11.72
N ALA A 201 8.96 18.61 11.95
CA ALA A 201 9.96 18.07 11.03
C ALA A 201 9.37 17.33 9.83
N TYR A 202 8.10 16.87 9.91
CA TYR A 202 7.51 15.99 8.91
C TYR A 202 6.40 16.67 8.11
N ASP A 203 6.44 16.51 6.79
CA ASP A 203 5.42 16.98 5.88
C ASP A 203 4.18 16.08 5.90
N ARG A 204 4.41 14.77 6.06
CA ARG A 204 3.39 13.71 5.95
C ARG A 204 3.63 12.65 7.01
N ILE A 205 2.54 12.08 7.54
CA ILE A 205 2.58 10.95 8.46
C ILE A 205 1.67 9.85 7.93
N MET A 206 2.18 8.63 7.88
CA MET A 206 1.45 7.41 7.54
C MET A 206 1.45 6.44 8.73
N LEU A 207 0.29 6.09 9.25
CA LEU A 207 0.12 5.15 10.36
C LEU A 207 -0.61 3.88 9.87
N ASP A 208 0.06 2.74 9.95
CA ASP A 208 -0.52 1.40 9.74
C ASP A 208 -0.35 0.57 11.02
N MET A 209 -1.24 0.79 11.98
CA MET A 209 -1.18 0.19 13.30
C MET A 209 -2.55 -0.02 13.92
N LEU A 210 -2.61 -0.78 15.02
CA LEU A 210 -3.86 -1.17 15.65
C LEU A 210 -4.59 -0.02 16.35
N ASP A 211 -3.86 0.98 16.86
CA ASP A 211 -4.41 2.01 17.73
C ASP A 211 -3.90 3.46 17.45
N PRO A 212 -4.00 3.96 16.21
CA PRO A 212 -3.45 5.26 15.84
C PRO A 212 -4.08 6.45 16.59
N TRP A 213 -5.31 6.31 17.11
CA TRP A 213 -5.97 7.34 17.92
C TRP A 213 -5.20 7.68 19.21
N ASN A 214 -4.38 6.75 19.72
CA ASN A 214 -3.54 6.98 20.90
C ASN A 214 -2.25 7.75 20.57
N ARG A 215 -1.94 7.95 19.28
CA ARG A 215 -0.68 8.54 18.81
C ARG A 215 -0.82 9.98 18.33
N LEU A 216 -2.03 10.52 18.36
CA LEU A 216 -2.36 11.80 17.75
C LEU A 216 -1.60 12.98 18.36
N GLU A 217 -1.28 12.92 19.67
CA GLU A 217 -0.50 13.96 20.34
C GLU A 217 0.91 14.06 19.77
N GLN A 218 1.65 12.94 19.74
CA GLN A 218 3.01 12.93 19.20
C GLN A 218 3.02 13.14 17.68
N ALA A 219 2.03 12.59 16.96
CA ALA A 219 1.89 12.82 15.52
C ALA A 219 1.68 14.32 15.21
N TYR A 220 0.83 15.01 15.98
CA TYR A 220 0.58 16.44 15.81
C TYR A 220 1.83 17.29 16.13
N ARG A 221 2.59 16.89 17.16
CA ARG A 221 3.82 17.59 17.55
C ARG A 221 4.88 17.57 16.44
N VAL A 222 5.08 16.44 15.79
CA VAL A 222 6.17 16.26 14.80
C VAL A 222 5.76 16.68 13.39
N ILE A 223 4.47 16.76 13.07
CA ILE A 223 4.00 17.17 11.74
C ILE A 223 4.03 18.69 11.59
N ALA A 224 4.41 19.19 10.41
CA ALA A 224 4.34 20.60 10.08
C ALA A 224 2.86 21.06 9.97
N PRO A 225 2.53 22.33 10.29
CA PRO A 225 1.20 22.87 10.05
C PRO A 225 0.77 22.70 8.59
N GLY A 226 -0.47 22.23 8.38
CA GLY A 226 -1.00 21.90 7.06
C GLY A 226 -0.51 20.56 6.49
N GLY A 227 0.38 19.85 7.19
CA GLY A 227 0.82 18.50 6.84
C GLY A 227 -0.32 17.50 6.89
N VAL A 228 -0.15 16.38 6.19
CA VAL A 228 -1.20 15.37 6.00
C VAL A 228 -0.92 14.13 6.86
N LEU A 229 -1.89 13.75 7.68
CA LEU A 229 -1.94 12.48 8.39
C LEU A 229 -2.82 11.50 7.61
N ILE A 230 -2.31 10.30 7.40
CA ILE A 230 -3.05 9.18 6.80
C ILE A 230 -2.96 8.00 7.74
N CYS A 231 -4.11 7.40 8.04
CA CYS A 231 -4.21 6.20 8.85
C CYS A 231 -4.89 5.10 8.04
N TYR A 232 -4.27 3.91 8.01
CA TYR A 232 -4.88 2.71 7.45
C TYR A 232 -5.53 1.88 8.56
N ILE A 233 -6.83 1.60 8.41
CA ILE A 233 -7.64 0.96 9.44
C ILE A 233 -8.45 -0.19 8.83
N THR A 234 -8.53 -1.34 9.50
CA THR A 234 -9.19 -2.52 8.92
C THR A 234 -10.63 -2.72 9.38
N THR A 235 -11.06 -2.11 10.50
CA THR A 235 -12.42 -2.30 11.01
C THR A 235 -13.18 -0.98 11.17
N THR A 236 -14.49 -1.04 11.01
CA THR A 236 -15.38 0.13 11.17
C THR A 236 -15.37 0.70 12.59
N THR A 237 -15.14 -0.14 13.61
CA THR A 237 -15.04 0.31 15.01
C THR A 237 -13.74 1.06 15.29
N GLN A 238 -12.61 0.59 14.75
CA GLN A 238 -11.35 1.32 14.78
C GLN A 238 -11.47 2.66 14.04
N MET A 239 -12.14 2.65 12.88
CA MET A 239 -12.35 3.84 12.06
C MET A 239 -13.17 4.88 12.80
N SER A 240 -14.30 4.48 13.38
CA SER A 240 -15.13 5.37 14.21
C SER A 240 -14.34 5.96 15.37
N ARG A 241 -13.58 5.14 16.11
CA ARG A 241 -12.76 5.62 17.24
C ARG A 241 -11.70 6.63 16.81
N LEU A 242 -11.02 6.41 15.68
CA LEU A 242 -10.03 7.33 15.16
C LEU A 242 -10.64 8.66 14.74
N VAL A 243 -11.78 8.61 14.03
CA VAL A 243 -12.46 9.82 13.55
C VAL A 243 -12.92 10.68 14.71
N GLU A 244 -13.53 10.09 15.75
CA GLU A 244 -13.91 10.84 16.95
C GLU A 244 -12.69 11.41 17.67
N ALA A 245 -11.60 10.64 17.81
CA ALA A 245 -10.37 11.14 18.44
C ALA A 245 -9.75 12.32 17.67
N LEU A 246 -9.77 12.31 16.34
CA LEU A 246 -9.31 13.43 15.51
C LEU A 246 -10.18 14.68 15.72
N ARG A 247 -11.51 14.51 15.79
CA ARG A 247 -12.47 15.59 16.04
C ARG A 247 -12.30 16.19 17.43
N ASP A 248 -12.15 15.34 18.44
CA ASP A 248 -11.98 15.73 19.84
C ASP A 248 -10.66 16.48 20.08
N ALA A 249 -9.58 16.04 19.40
CA ALA A 249 -8.29 16.72 19.46
C ALA A 249 -8.36 18.17 18.95
N GLY A 250 -9.28 18.48 18.01
CA GLY A 250 -9.57 19.84 17.54
C GLY A 250 -8.46 20.51 16.71
N CYS A 251 -7.27 19.90 16.64
CA CYS A 251 -6.12 20.36 15.86
C CYS A 251 -5.97 19.65 14.51
N TRP A 252 -6.96 18.82 14.14
CA TRP A 252 -7.03 18.09 12.87
C TRP A 252 -8.27 18.50 12.10
N THR A 253 -8.15 18.75 10.80
CA THR A 253 -9.31 19.05 9.95
C THR A 253 -10.31 17.89 9.95
N GLU A 254 -11.55 18.15 9.52
CA GLU A 254 -12.56 17.10 9.34
C GLU A 254 -11.96 15.92 8.56
N PRO A 255 -11.96 14.69 9.12
CA PRO A 255 -11.36 13.54 8.48
C PRO A 255 -12.12 13.14 7.22
N ASP A 256 -11.40 12.90 6.12
CA ASP A 256 -11.93 12.25 4.92
C ASP A 256 -11.72 10.74 5.04
N ILE A 257 -12.72 9.96 4.64
CA ILE A 257 -12.78 8.52 4.86
C ILE A 257 -13.11 7.83 3.54
N GLN A 258 -12.28 6.88 3.11
CA GLN A 258 -12.53 6.13 1.88
C GLN A 258 -12.06 4.68 1.96
N GLU A 259 -12.66 3.84 1.12
CA GLU A 259 -12.20 2.50 0.79
C GLU A 259 -12.14 2.35 -0.72
N THR A 260 -11.29 1.43 -1.21
CA THR A 260 -11.13 1.16 -2.65
C THR A 260 -11.44 -0.29 -2.97
N LEU A 261 -12.34 -0.52 -3.93
CA LEU A 261 -12.65 -1.83 -4.48
C LEU A 261 -11.96 -2.00 -5.83
N GLU A 262 -11.19 -3.08 -5.99
CA GLU A 262 -10.54 -3.44 -7.26
C GLU A 262 -11.12 -4.77 -7.76
N ARG A 263 -11.54 -4.81 -9.02
CA ARG A 263 -12.11 -6.00 -9.65
C ARG A 263 -11.49 -6.26 -11.01
N SER A 264 -10.84 -7.41 -11.16
CA SER A 264 -10.26 -7.85 -12.42
C SER A 264 -11.32 -8.39 -13.37
N TRP A 265 -10.97 -8.44 -14.65
CA TRP A 265 -11.83 -8.89 -15.74
C TRP A 265 -11.15 -9.99 -16.52
N LYS A 266 -11.95 -11.01 -16.88
CA LYS A 266 -11.58 -11.99 -17.89
C LYS A 266 -12.03 -11.47 -19.25
N ALA A 267 -11.09 -11.27 -20.16
CA ALA A 267 -11.35 -10.92 -21.55
C ALA A 267 -10.69 -11.93 -22.49
N GLN A 268 -11.38 -13.05 -22.78
CA GLN A 268 -10.89 -14.11 -23.65
C GLN A 268 -11.94 -14.47 -24.72
N GLY A 269 -11.68 -14.09 -25.97
CA GLY A 269 -12.62 -14.31 -27.08
C GLY A 269 -13.98 -13.67 -26.78
N LEU A 270 -15.05 -14.47 -26.82
CA LEU A 270 -16.41 -14.02 -26.49
C LEU A 270 -16.69 -13.96 -24.97
N ALA A 271 -15.82 -14.52 -24.13
CA ALA A 271 -15.97 -14.48 -22.68
C ALA A 271 -15.32 -13.20 -22.13
N VAL A 272 -16.07 -12.10 -22.16
CA VAL A 272 -15.73 -10.82 -21.53
C VAL A 272 -16.65 -10.60 -20.34
N ARG A 273 -16.10 -10.72 -19.12
CA ARG A 273 -16.85 -10.52 -17.88
C ARG A 273 -15.92 -10.25 -16.71
N PRO A 274 -16.41 -9.65 -15.61
CA PRO A 274 -15.64 -9.58 -14.39
C PRO A 274 -15.25 -10.95 -13.86
N ASP A 275 -14.15 -11.01 -13.12
CA ASP A 275 -13.81 -12.19 -12.36
C ASP A 275 -14.86 -12.46 -11.26
N HIS A 276 -15.02 -13.76 -10.98
CA HIS A 276 -15.99 -14.24 -10.00
C HIS A 276 -15.49 -14.05 -8.56
N GLN A 277 -14.17 -14.05 -8.36
CA GLN A 277 -13.53 -13.82 -7.07
C GLN A 277 -12.88 -12.45 -7.06
N MET A 278 -13.07 -11.72 -5.96
CA MET A 278 -12.38 -10.46 -5.69
C MET A 278 -12.11 -10.33 -4.19
N ILE A 279 -11.16 -9.47 -3.84
CA ILE A 279 -10.93 -9.08 -2.45
C ILE A 279 -11.99 -8.04 -2.11
N GLY A 280 -12.92 -8.40 -1.23
CA GLY A 280 -14.06 -7.55 -0.89
C GLY A 280 -13.74 -6.43 0.10
N HIS A 281 -12.68 -6.59 0.91
CA HIS A 281 -12.23 -5.59 1.88
C HIS A 281 -10.74 -5.75 2.17
N THR A 282 -10.04 -4.63 2.34
CA THR A 282 -8.66 -4.60 2.81
C THR A 282 -8.54 -3.67 4.00
N GLY A 283 -8.99 -2.42 3.85
CA GLY A 283 -9.01 -1.41 4.89
C GLY A 283 -9.56 -0.08 4.38
N PHE A 284 -9.83 0.79 5.32
CA PHE A 284 -10.20 2.19 5.15
C PHE A 284 -8.95 3.06 5.24
N LEU A 285 -8.95 4.15 4.47
CA LEU A 285 -8.01 5.25 4.63
C LEU A 285 -8.75 6.41 5.28
N VAL A 286 -8.20 6.89 6.40
CA VAL A 286 -8.65 8.11 7.08
C VAL A 286 -7.58 9.17 6.90
N VAL A 287 -7.95 10.30 6.31
CA VAL A 287 -7.04 11.38 5.95
C VAL A 287 -7.45 12.66 6.67
N SER A 288 -6.49 13.34 7.29
CA SER A 288 -6.73 14.65 7.92
C SER A 288 -5.49 15.53 7.81
N ARG A 289 -5.67 16.85 7.99
CA ARG A 289 -4.58 17.83 7.94
C ARG A 289 -4.40 18.51 9.29
N ALA A 290 -3.16 18.75 9.67
CA ALA A 290 -2.82 19.44 10.90
C ALA A 290 -3.16 20.93 10.80
N MET A 291 -3.81 21.47 11.84
CA MET A 291 -3.99 22.90 12.02
C MET A 291 -2.68 23.54 12.50
N ALA A 292 -2.53 24.84 12.31
CA ALA A 292 -1.45 25.59 12.93
C ALA A 292 -1.75 25.78 14.44
N GLU A 293 -0.70 25.97 15.23
CA GLU A 293 -0.84 26.27 16.65
C GLU A 293 -1.75 27.49 16.89
N GLY A 294 -2.66 27.40 17.87
CA GLY A 294 -3.65 28.43 18.17
C GLY A 294 -4.89 28.43 17.28
N PHE A 295 -4.96 27.57 16.25
CA PHE A 295 -6.15 27.44 15.40
C PHE A 295 -6.87 26.12 15.65
N THR A 296 -8.19 26.18 15.77
CA THR A 296 -9.07 25.00 15.86
C THR A 296 -9.64 24.66 14.50
N ALA A 297 -9.74 23.37 14.22
CA ALA A 297 -10.39 22.86 13.02
C ALA A 297 -11.85 23.34 12.93
N LEU A 298 -12.24 23.72 11.71
CA LEU A 298 -13.62 24.09 11.44
C LEU A 298 -14.48 22.84 11.46
N LYS A 299 -15.44 22.79 12.38
CA LYS A 299 -16.44 21.71 12.39
C LYS A 299 -17.35 21.86 11.19
N LYS A 300 -17.58 20.75 10.49
CA LYS A 300 -18.65 20.69 9.49
C LYS A 300 -19.95 21.06 10.21
N ARG A 301 -20.69 22.03 9.67
CA ARG A 301 -22.04 22.30 10.18
C ARG A 301 -22.88 21.10 9.79
N ASP A 302 -23.11 20.20 10.74
CA ASP A 302 -24.07 19.13 10.56
C ASP A 302 -25.42 19.79 10.32
N ARG A 303 -25.89 19.72 9.07
CA ARG A 303 -27.33 19.71 8.85
C ARG A 303 -27.76 18.41 9.50
N VAL A 304 -28.47 18.53 10.62
CA VAL A 304 -29.08 17.41 11.34
C VAL A 304 -29.82 16.56 10.32
N THR A 305 -29.18 15.50 9.85
CA THR A 305 -29.81 14.38 9.16
C THR A 305 -30.09 13.36 10.24
N LYS A 306 -31.28 12.76 10.22
CA LYS A 306 -31.81 11.82 11.23
C LYS A 306 -30.93 10.59 11.55
N ASP A 307 -29.75 10.47 10.94
CA ASP A 307 -28.79 9.38 11.18
C ASP A 307 -27.90 9.59 12.42
N THR A 308 -27.77 10.81 12.94
CA THR A 308 -26.94 11.09 14.14
C THR A 308 -27.77 11.19 15.43
N THR A 309 -29.09 11.06 15.33
CA THR A 309 -30.02 10.98 16.47
C THR A 309 -31.25 10.24 15.96
N THR A 310 -31.50 9.02 16.43
CA THR A 310 -32.76 8.36 16.14
C THR A 310 -33.86 9.05 16.94
N ASP A 311 -34.57 9.97 16.31
CA ASP A 311 -35.86 10.51 16.78
C ASP A 311 -36.99 9.46 16.72
N ILE A 312 -36.65 8.17 16.58
CA ILE A 312 -37.63 7.09 16.42
C ILE A 312 -38.26 6.72 17.77
N ASP A 313 -37.57 6.96 18.89
CA ASP A 313 -38.11 6.67 20.22
C ASP A 313 -39.03 7.79 20.75
N SER A 314 -39.19 8.88 20.00
CA SER A 314 -39.96 10.07 20.42
C SER A 314 -41.09 10.50 19.47
N LEU A 315 -41.36 9.78 18.39
CA LEU A 315 -42.38 10.13 17.38
C LEU A 315 -43.49 9.09 17.27
N THR A 316 -44.70 9.55 16.98
CA THR A 316 -45.89 8.69 16.77
C THR A 316 -45.98 8.18 15.32
N ASP A 317 -46.69 7.07 15.10
CA ASP A 317 -46.77 6.39 13.79
C ASP A 317 -47.30 7.27 12.66
N ASP A 318 -48.15 8.25 12.96
CA ASP A 318 -48.72 9.20 12.00
C ASP A 318 -47.70 10.24 11.51
N GLU A 319 -46.75 10.64 12.37
CA GLU A 319 -45.67 11.59 12.02
C GLU A 319 -44.62 10.94 11.09
N ARG A 320 -44.49 9.61 11.16
CA ARG A 320 -43.63 8.80 10.29
C ARG A 320 -44.17 8.73 8.85
N ALA A 321 -45.48 8.69 8.66
CA ALA A 321 -46.10 8.59 7.33
C ALA A 321 -45.98 9.90 6.53
N ALA A 322 -46.12 11.05 7.20
CA ALA A 322 -46.10 12.36 6.56
C ALA A 322 -44.71 12.80 6.04
N GLN A 323 -43.62 12.31 6.65
CA GLN A 323 -42.26 12.67 6.22
C GLN A 323 -41.73 11.86 5.02
N LEU A 324 -42.37 10.72 4.69
CA LEU A 324 -41.97 9.92 3.53
C LEU A 324 -42.41 10.54 2.20
N GLU A 325 -43.44 11.39 2.19
CA GLU A 325 -43.98 11.99 0.95
C GLU A 325 -43.18 13.19 0.42
N ASP A 326 -42.28 13.79 1.21
CA ASP A 326 -41.59 15.05 0.86
C ASP A 326 -40.13 14.86 0.37
N LEU A 327 -39.76 13.64 -0.01
CA LEU A 327 -38.43 13.31 -0.54
C LEU A 327 -38.30 13.66 -2.03
N GLU A 328 -38.28 14.95 -2.36
CA GLU A 328 -37.88 15.42 -3.69
C GLU A 328 -36.37 15.72 -3.77
N LEU A 329 -35.75 15.22 -4.84
CA LEU A 329 -34.40 15.61 -5.27
C LEU A 329 -34.41 17.07 -5.72
N ARG A 330 -33.68 17.94 -5.01
CA ARG A 330 -33.57 19.37 -5.37
C ARG A 330 -32.45 19.63 -6.38
N ASP A 331 -32.82 20.28 -7.47
CA ASP A 331 -31.90 20.89 -8.42
C ASP A 331 -31.06 22.01 -7.81
N ILE A 332 -29.88 22.25 -8.39
CA ILE A 332 -29.00 23.38 -8.03
C ILE A 332 -29.79 24.68 -8.13
N SER A 333 -29.85 25.45 -7.04
CA SER A 333 -30.52 26.75 -7.09
C SER A 333 -29.80 27.68 -8.07
N ASP A 334 -30.58 28.39 -8.90
CA ASP A 334 -30.09 29.40 -9.85
C ASP A 334 -29.19 30.46 -9.22
N ARG A 335 -29.31 30.66 -7.91
CA ARG A 335 -28.46 31.57 -7.14
C ARG A 335 -27.04 31.03 -6.98
N LYS A 336 -26.89 29.71 -6.78
CA LYS A 336 -25.59 29.05 -6.66
C LYS A 336 -24.89 29.01 -8.02
N LEU A 337 -25.61 28.69 -9.09
CA LEU A 337 -25.06 28.70 -10.45
C LEU A 337 -24.57 30.10 -10.85
N ARG A 338 -25.37 31.14 -10.60
CA ARG A 338 -24.98 32.54 -10.85
C ARG A 338 -23.78 33.02 -10.03
N LYS A 339 -23.60 32.50 -8.81
CA LYS A 339 -22.42 32.82 -7.99
C LYS A 339 -21.17 32.13 -8.56
N VAL A 340 -21.28 30.85 -8.89
CA VAL A 340 -20.18 30.07 -9.48
C VAL A 340 -19.71 30.71 -10.79
N LEU A 341 -20.63 31.07 -11.69
CA LEU A 341 -20.27 31.74 -12.95
C LEU A 341 -19.56 33.08 -12.72
N ARG A 342 -20.06 33.89 -11.79
CA ARG A 342 -19.44 35.19 -11.46
C ARG A 342 -18.03 35.04 -10.88
N ASP A 343 -17.83 34.08 -9.98
CA ASP A 343 -16.54 33.80 -9.37
C ASP A 343 -15.56 33.25 -10.43
N LEU A 344 -16.04 32.44 -11.37
CA LEU A 344 -15.26 31.92 -12.50
C LEU A 344 -14.85 33.03 -13.47
N ASP A 345 -15.80 33.91 -13.86
CA ASP A 345 -15.55 35.03 -14.76
C ASP A 345 -14.50 36.00 -14.18
N ALA A 346 -14.55 36.23 -12.86
CA ALA A 346 -13.58 37.05 -12.15
C ALA A 346 -12.17 36.42 -12.14
N GLN A 347 -12.07 35.10 -11.98
CA GLN A 347 -10.81 34.36 -12.04
C GLN A 347 -10.24 34.33 -13.47
N VAL A 348 -11.09 34.17 -14.49
CA VAL A 348 -10.70 34.21 -15.90
C VAL A 348 -10.20 35.60 -16.29
N ALA A 349 -10.86 36.67 -15.82
CA ALA A 349 -10.43 38.05 -16.08
C ALA A 349 -9.07 38.41 -15.42
N GLN A 350 -8.63 37.66 -14.41
CA GLN A 350 -7.31 37.85 -13.79
C GLN A 350 -6.17 37.13 -14.53
N LEU A 351 -6.48 36.31 -15.52
CA LEU A 351 -5.50 35.54 -16.29
C LEU A 351 -5.04 36.23 -17.59
N GLY A 352 -5.61 37.39 -17.94
CA GLY A 352 -5.22 38.17 -19.13
C GLY A 352 -6.23 39.24 -19.52
#